data_AF-A0A8I2YKN7-F1
#
_entry.id   AF-A0A8I2YKN7-F1
#
_cell.length_a   1.000
_cell.length_b   1.000
_cell.length_c   1.000
_cell.angle_alpha   90.00
_cell.angle_beta   90.00
_cell.angle_gamma   90.00
#
_symmetry.space_group_name_H-M   'P 1'
#
loop_
_entity.id
_entity.type
_entity.pdbx_description
1 polymer ?
#
loop_
_entity_poly.entity_id
_entity_poly.type
_entity_poly.pdbx_seq_one_letter_code
_entity_poly.pdbx_strand_id
1 'polypeptide(L)'
;MSLKVPILLPSVWLFNISFMSPNAPPDDSERVNGAFYERICPATWPILHRELTPLPNLQLSASTPCIAELVVLLAIDYPSPLSSEVLSRLILSGGRPPTSHVNCYFLLGSVIAAIGGLGRLWCFRALGRHFTHQLALRKDHELITTGPYAIVRHPGYLFGQLSALGMSLMIGNPGSFMRRCGWLGTTVGQVVVGVWAMQVVLGWVLSLARCRSEDTLLRERFGEGWDGYSQSVRYRMIPGLY
;
A
#
# COMPACT_ATOMS: atom_id res chain seq x y z
N MET A 1 -16.88 23.84 -4.07
CA MET A 1 -16.78 22.61 -3.26
C MET A 1 -16.48 21.43 -4.17
N SER A 2 -15.31 20.84 -3.99
CA SER A 2 -14.76 19.76 -4.80
C SER A 2 -15.43 18.43 -4.49
N LEU A 3 -15.91 17.74 -5.53
CA LEU A 3 -16.54 16.42 -5.41
C LEU A 3 -15.53 15.31 -5.13
N LYS A 4 -14.22 15.57 -5.32
CA LYS A 4 -13.17 14.59 -5.05
C LYS A 4 -12.80 14.50 -3.57
N VAL A 5 -12.85 15.60 -2.82
CA VAL A 5 -12.45 15.66 -1.41
C VAL A 5 -13.07 14.53 -0.56
N PRO A 6 -14.39 14.28 -0.61
CA PRO A 6 -15.02 13.22 0.19
C PRO A 6 -14.58 11.79 -0.20
N ILE A 7 -13.94 11.59 -1.36
CA ILE A 7 -13.41 10.29 -1.80
C ILE A 7 -11.91 10.21 -1.49
N LEU A 8 -11.18 11.28 -1.78
CA LEU A 8 -9.73 11.36 -1.65
C LEU A 8 -9.26 11.20 -0.20
N LEU A 9 -9.94 11.87 0.74
CA LEU A 9 -9.62 11.79 2.17
C LEU A 9 -9.72 10.35 2.72
N PRO A 10 -10.85 9.62 2.58
CA PRO A 10 -10.94 8.24 3.06
C PRO A 10 -10.03 7.30 2.29
N SER A 11 -9.79 7.49 0.98
CA SER A 11 -8.82 6.66 0.24
C SER A 11 -7.40 6.80 0.78
N VAL A 12 -6.94 8.03 1.05
CA VAL A 12 -5.63 8.29 1.66
C VAL A 12 -5.55 7.67 3.05
N TRP A 13 -6.57 7.89 3.89
CA TRP A 13 -6.61 7.32 5.24
C TRP A 13 -6.56 5.80 5.21
N LEU A 14 -7.44 5.17 4.44
CA LEU A 14 -7.55 3.72 4.30
C LEU A 14 -6.26 3.11 3.75
N PHE A 15 -5.64 3.75 2.76
CA PHE A 15 -4.35 3.31 2.24
C PHE A 15 -3.32 3.29 3.37
N ASN A 16 -3.09 4.40 4.08
CA ASN A 16 -2.06 4.45 5.12
C ASN A 16 -2.30 3.42 6.24
N ILE A 17 -3.53 3.26 6.74
CA ILE A 17 -3.82 2.25 7.77
C ILE A 17 -3.64 0.82 7.26
N SER A 18 -3.87 0.55 5.98
CA SER A 18 -3.68 -0.78 5.39
C SER A 18 -2.21 -1.21 5.28
N PHE A 19 -1.27 -0.27 5.35
CA PHE A 19 0.16 -0.54 5.36
C PHE A 19 0.80 -0.41 6.75
N MET A 20 0.08 0.07 7.76
CA MET A 20 0.56 0.06 9.15
C MET A 20 0.32 -1.31 9.80
N SER A 21 1.35 -1.88 10.43
CA SER A 21 1.18 -3.08 11.26
C SER A 21 0.25 -2.75 12.43
N PRO A 22 -0.82 -3.52 12.69
CA PRO A 22 -1.58 -3.38 13.93
C PRO A 22 -0.80 -3.86 15.16
N ASN A 23 0.23 -4.70 14.96
CA ASN A 23 1.00 -5.34 16.03
C ASN A 23 2.45 -4.84 16.04
N ALA A 24 3.04 -4.81 17.23
CA ALA A 24 4.47 -4.52 17.44
C ALA A 24 5.37 -5.47 16.61
N PRO A 25 6.54 -4.98 16.15
CA PRO A 25 7.49 -5.81 15.42
C PRO A 25 7.91 -7.03 16.26
N PRO A 26 8.15 -8.18 15.61
CA PRO A 26 8.59 -9.39 16.29
C PRO A 26 9.99 -9.21 16.89
N ASP A 27 10.23 -9.92 17.99
CA ASP A 27 11.54 -9.97 18.65
C ASP A 27 12.59 -10.60 17.72
N ASP A 28 13.86 -10.24 17.89
CA ASP A 28 14.95 -10.74 17.03
C ASP A 28 15.05 -12.27 17.06
N SER A 29 14.65 -12.90 18.17
CA SER A 29 14.60 -14.35 18.33
C SER A 29 13.48 -15.04 17.54
N GLU A 30 12.46 -14.30 17.12
CA GLU A 30 11.32 -14.80 16.35
C GLU A 30 11.50 -14.60 14.84
N ARG A 31 12.53 -13.83 14.42
CA ARG A 31 12.82 -13.54 13.01
C ARG A 31 13.47 -14.74 12.32
N VAL A 32 12.94 -15.11 11.16
CA VAL A 32 13.53 -16.16 10.33
C VAL A 32 14.66 -15.57 9.48
N ASN A 33 15.87 -15.55 10.04
CA ASN A 33 17.08 -15.14 9.33
C ASN A 33 17.35 -16.05 8.12
N GLY A 34 17.37 -15.49 6.90
CA GLY A 34 17.94 -16.16 5.73
C GLY A 34 17.14 -16.11 4.43
N ALA A 35 15.87 -15.66 4.44
CA ALA A 35 15.15 -15.50 3.18
C ALA A 35 15.75 -14.34 2.37
N PHE A 36 16.11 -14.57 1.10
CA PHE A 36 16.57 -13.55 0.14
C PHE A 36 15.69 -12.28 0.17
N TYR A 37 14.39 -12.45 0.41
CA TYR A 37 13.43 -11.37 0.64
C TYR A 37 13.80 -10.46 1.82
N GLU A 38 14.19 -10.99 2.99
CA GLU A 38 14.51 -10.16 4.16
C GLU A 38 15.79 -9.33 3.97
N ARG A 39 16.65 -9.71 3.03
CA ARG A 39 17.83 -8.92 2.64
C ARG A 39 17.50 -7.80 1.65
N ILE A 40 16.48 -7.97 0.80
CA ILE A 40 16.06 -6.98 -0.22
C ILE A 40 14.95 -6.06 0.29
N CYS A 41 14.15 -6.53 1.23
CA CYS A 41 13.06 -5.78 1.85
C CYS A 41 13.57 -4.43 2.38
N PRO A 42 14.64 -4.32 3.21
CA PRO A 42 15.13 -3.03 3.69
C PRO A 42 15.49 -2.02 2.59
N ALA A 43 15.92 -2.49 1.41
CA ALA A 43 16.29 -1.64 0.27
C ALA A 43 15.10 -1.17 -0.58
N THR A 44 13.95 -1.86 -0.52
CA THR A 44 12.73 -1.54 -1.30
C THR A 44 11.61 -0.91 -0.44
N TRP A 45 11.75 -1.00 0.87
CA TRP A 45 10.74 -0.72 1.89
C TRP A 45 10.81 0.63 2.65
N PRO A 46 11.78 1.56 2.43
CA PRO A 46 11.95 2.70 3.33
C PRO A 46 10.90 3.83 3.22
N ILE A 47 9.80 3.65 2.49
CA ILE A 47 8.82 4.73 2.26
C ILE A 47 7.42 4.40 2.80
N LEU A 48 7.13 3.13 3.09
CA LEU A 48 5.80 2.69 3.58
C LEU A 48 5.75 2.37 5.08
N HIS A 49 6.90 2.20 5.75
CA HIS A 49 6.95 1.81 7.16
C HIS A 49 7.78 2.75 8.02
N ARG A 50 7.11 3.39 8.97
CA ARG A 50 7.68 4.28 10.00
C ARG A 50 8.83 3.66 10.82
N GLU A 51 8.87 2.34 10.94
CA GLU A 51 9.73 1.66 11.93
C GLU A 51 11.05 1.08 11.41
N LEU A 52 11.29 1.07 10.08
CA LEU A 52 12.44 0.36 9.50
C LEU A 52 13.43 1.27 8.76
N THR A 53 13.30 2.60 8.86
CA THR A 53 14.20 3.53 8.17
C THR A 53 15.11 4.33 9.09
N PRO A 54 16.40 4.49 8.71
CA PRO A 54 17.36 5.33 9.45
C PRO A 54 17.08 6.84 9.34
N LEU A 55 16.13 7.28 8.50
CA LEU A 55 15.75 8.69 8.31
C LEU A 55 14.22 8.88 8.50
N PRO A 56 13.72 8.95 9.76
CA PRO A 56 12.29 9.05 10.05
C PRO A 56 11.62 10.33 9.50
N ASN A 57 12.39 11.36 9.16
CA ASN A 57 11.88 12.68 8.75
C ASN A 57 11.70 12.86 7.23
N LEU A 58 12.13 11.88 6.41
CA LEU A 58 12.04 11.94 4.94
C LEU A 58 11.18 10.80 4.39
N GLN A 59 10.11 10.43 5.11
CA GLN A 59 9.14 9.46 4.61
C GLN A 59 8.09 10.15 3.74
N LEU A 60 8.34 10.20 2.43
CA LEU A 60 7.32 10.58 1.45
C LEU A 60 6.33 9.44 1.30
N SER A 61 5.34 9.33 2.20
CA SER A 61 4.27 8.33 2.08
C SER A 61 3.80 8.23 0.62
N ALA A 62 3.56 7.03 0.13
CA ALA A 62 2.99 6.80 -1.20
C ALA A 62 1.71 7.61 -1.48
N SER A 63 1.03 8.06 -0.43
CA SER A 63 -0.13 8.93 -0.49
C SER A 63 0.18 10.43 -0.62
N THR A 64 1.44 10.86 -0.56
CA THR A 64 1.85 12.29 -0.60
C THR A 64 1.27 13.04 -1.80
N PRO A 65 1.28 12.52 -3.05
CA PRO A 65 0.66 13.23 -4.16
C PRO A 65 -0.86 13.40 -4.01
N CYS A 66 -1.54 12.42 -3.40
CA CYS A 66 -2.96 12.52 -3.08
C CYS A 66 -3.22 13.48 -1.92
N ILE A 67 -2.35 13.55 -0.91
CA ILE A 67 -2.41 14.55 0.16
C ILE A 67 -2.21 15.95 -0.41
N ALA A 68 -1.24 16.14 -1.31
CA ALA A 68 -1.02 17.40 -2.00
C ALA A 68 -2.24 17.80 -2.84
N GLU A 69 -2.86 16.86 -3.56
CA GLU A 69 -4.13 17.10 -4.26
C GLU A 69 -5.24 17.54 -3.30
N LEU A 70 -5.37 16.87 -2.15
CA LEU A 70 -6.35 17.21 -1.12
C LEU A 70 -6.15 18.63 -0.59
N VAL A 71 -4.91 18.98 -0.24
CA VAL A 71 -4.52 20.30 0.29
C VAL A 71 -4.79 21.39 -0.74
N VAL A 72 -4.45 21.17 -2.01
CA VAL A 72 -4.73 22.13 -3.08
C VAL A 72 -6.24 22.30 -3.31
N LEU A 73 -7.02 21.21 -3.31
CA LEU A 73 -8.47 21.29 -3.48
C LEU A 73 -9.14 22.04 -2.32
N LEU A 74 -8.72 21.78 -1.08
CA LEU A 74 -9.21 22.51 0.10
C LEU A 74 -8.83 23.99 0.05
N ALA A 75 -7.62 24.31 -0.39
CA ALA A 75 -7.17 25.70 -0.55
C ALA A 75 -7.98 26.47 -1.62
N ILE A 76 -8.46 25.78 -2.67
CA ILE A 76 -9.35 26.35 -3.68
C ILE A 76 -10.77 26.54 -3.12
N ASP A 77 -11.28 25.54 -2.40
CA ASP A 77 -12.65 25.56 -1.87
C ASP A 77 -12.82 26.55 -0.70
N TYR A 78 -11.76 26.81 0.07
CA TYR A 78 -11.76 27.69 1.24
C TYR A 78 -10.67 28.78 1.14
N PRO A 79 -10.94 29.88 0.40
CA PRO A 79 -9.97 30.96 0.21
C PRO A 79 -9.58 31.65 1.52
N SER A 80 -8.28 31.80 1.76
CA SER A 80 -7.67 32.48 2.90
C SER A 80 -6.24 32.92 2.57
N PRO A 81 -5.58 33.78 3.37
CA PRO A 81 -4.17 34.11 3.14
C PRO A 81 -3.26 32.86 3.11
N LEU A 82 -3.56 31.87 3.95
CA LEU A 82 -2.88 30.57 3.95
C LEU A 82 -3.12 29.81 2.65
N SER A 83 -4.34 29.83 2.11
CA SER A 83 -4.66 29.11 0.88
C SER A 83 -3.88 29.69 -0.31
N SER A 84 -3.73 31.01 -0.39
CA SER A 84 -2.91 31.66 -1.42
C SER A 84 -1.45 31.21 -1.35
N GLU A 85 -0.88 31.12 -0.15
CA GLU A 85 0.50 30.64 0.04
C GLU A 85 0.66 29.15 -0.32
N VAL A 86 -0.33 28.32 0.01
CA VAL A 86 -0.34 26.90 -0.37
C VAL A 86 -0.40 26.77 -1.90
N LEU A 87 -1.28 27.51 -2.56
CA LEU A 87 -1.45 27.45 -4.00
C LEU A 87 -0.21 27.95 -4.76
N SER A 88 0.43 29.02 -4.29
CA SER A 88 1.65 29.56 -4.90
C SER A 88 2.84 28.61 -4.80
N ARG A 89 2.94 27.81 -3.74
CA ARG A 89 4.00 26.82 -3.54
C ARG A 89 3.76 25.50 -4.27
N LEU A 90 2.51 25.05 -4.32
CA LEU A 90 2.17 23.71 -4.81
C LEU A 90 1.77 23.67 -6.29
N ILE A 91 1.34 24.80 -6.87
CA ILE A 91 1.08 24.92 -8.32
C ILE A 91 2.31 25.59 -8.96
N LEU A 92 3.11 24.80 -9.68
CA LEU A 92 4.34 25.29 -10.32
C LEU A 92 4.04 26.21 -11.51
N SER A 93 5.04 26.98 -11.94
CA SER A 93 4.95 27.86 -13.11
C SER A 93 4.46 27.10 -14.35
N GLY A 94 3.37 27.58 -14.95
CA GLY A 94 2.70 26.92 -16.10
C GLY A 94 1.76 25.76 -15.72
N GLY A 95 1.73 25.38 -14.44
CA GLY A 95 0.76 24.45 -13.87
C GLY A 95 -0.64 25.05 -13.77
N ARG A 96 -1.63 24.18 -13.66
CA ARG A 96 -3.04 24.52 -13.44
C ARG A 96 -3.55 23.78 -12.20
N PRO A 97 -4.57 24.30 -11.52
CA PRO A 97 -5.22 23.58 -10.42
C PRO A 97 -5.68 22.16 -10.82
N PRO A 98 -5.65 21.18 -9.91
CA PRO A 98 -6.23 19.87 -10.13
C PRO A 98 -7.74 20.00 -10.43
N THR A 99 -8.29 19.03 -11.16
CA THR A 99 -9.74 19.01 -11.42
C THR A 99 -10.53 18.73 -10.14
N SER A 100 -11.61 19.47 -9.92
CA SER A 100 -12.57 19.25 -8.83
C SER A 100 -13.59 18.14 -9.12
N HIS A 101 -13.77 17.79 -10.39
CA HIS A 101 -14.72 16.75 -10.84
C HIS A 101 -14.10 15.35 -10.80
N VAL A 102 -14.92 14.35 -10.49
CA VAL A 102 -14.58 12.94 -10.52
C VAL A 102 -14.55 12.46 -11.97
N ASN A 103 -13.47 11.77 -12.38
CA ASN A 103 -13.39 11.09 -13.67
C ASN A 103 -13.32 9.57 -13.47
N CYS A 104 -13.49 8.80 -14.56
CA CYS A 104 -13.54 7.35 -14.50
C CYS A 104 -12.24 6.72 -13.96
N TYR A 105 -11.06 7.26 -14.29
CA TYR A 105 -9.78 6.77 -13.77
C TYR A 105 -9.64 6.97 -12.27
N PHE A 106 -10.04 8.15 -11.78
CA PHE A 106 -10.06 8.44 -10.35
C PHE A 106 -11.05 7.55 -9.61
N LEU A 107 -12.27 7.39 -10.14
CA LEU A 107 -13.29 6.55 -9.52
C LEU A 107 -12.85 5.09 -9.48
N LEU A 108 -12.39 4.55 -10.61
CA LEU A 108 -11.84 3.20 -10.71
C LEU A 108 -10.67 3.01 -9.73
N GLY A 109 -9.73 3.94 -9.70
CA GLY A 109 -8.62 3.94 -8.77
C GLY A 109 -9.07 3.92 -7.31
N SER A 110 -10.04 4.76 -6.94
CA SER A 110 -10.58 4.83 -5.58
C SER A 110 -11.29 3.55 -5.16
N VAL A 111 -12.05 2.92 -6.06
CA VAL A 111 -12.72 1.63 -5.80
C VAL A 111 -11.69 0.51 -5.63
N ILE A 112 -10.70 0.42 -6.51
CA ILE A 112 -9.63 -0.59 -6.40
C ILE A 112 -8.83 -0.37 -5.11
N ALA A 113 -8.50 0.88 -4.78
CA ALA A 113 -7.81 1.23 -3.54
C ALA A 113 -8.63 0.86 -2.30
N ALA A 114 -9.95 1.08 -2.34
CA ALA A 114 -10.86 0.72 -1.26
C ALA A 114 -10.94 -0.79 -1.07
N ILE A 115 -11.09 -1.56 -2.15
CA ILE A 115 -11.10 -3.02 -2.11
C ILE A 115 -9.78 -3.56 -1.54
N GLY A 116 -8.65 -3.03 -2.03
CA GLY A 116 -7.32 -3.39 -1.53
C GLY A 116 -7.13 -3.06 -0.06
N GLY A 117 -7.43 -1.83 0.35
CA GLY A 117 -7.27 -1.38 1.73
C GLY A 117 -8.18 -2.12 2.71
N LEU A 118 -9.48 -2.25 2.40
CA LEU A 118 -10.43 -2.96 3.26
C LEU A 118 -10.13 -4.46 3.31
N GLY A 119 -9.77 -5.08 2.18
CA GLY A 119 -9.36 -6.47 2.14
C GLY A 119 -8.09 -6.72 2.97
N ARG A 120 -7.15 -5.78 2.98
CA ARG A 120 -5.95 -5.86 3.80
C ARG A 120 -6.28 -5.75 5.29
N LEU A 121 -7.18 -4.85 5.68
CA LEU A 121 -7.68 -4.77 7.06
C LEU A 121 -8.45 -6.03 7.47
N TRP A 122 -9.17 -6.67 6.54
CA TRP A 122 -9.82 -7.95 6.80
C TRP A 122 -8.79 -9.05 7.09
N CYS A 123 -7.67 -9.07 6.35
CA CYS A 123 -6.55 -9.99 6.65
C CYS A 123 -5.95 -9.73 8.02
N PHE A 124 -5.74 -8.46 8.40
CA PHE A 124 -5.25 -8.10 9.73
C PHE A 124 -6.19 -8.58 10.83
N ARG A 125 -7.50 -8.39 10.65
CA ARG A 125 -8.51 -8.87 11.58
C ARG A 125 -8.54 -10.39 11.69
N ALA A 126 -8.42 -11.10 10.57
CA ALA A 126 -8.43 -12.56 10.55
C ALA A 126 -7.19 -13.16 11.23
N LEU A 127 -6.00 -12.59 11.00
CA LEU A 127 -4.77 -13.04 11.66
C LEU A 127 -4.66 -12.58 13.13
N GLY A 128 -5.32 -11.48 13.49
CA GLY A 128 -5.33 -10.94 14.85
C GLY A 128 -3.92 -10.77 15.42
N ARG A 129 -3.66 -11.41 16.56
CA ARG A 129 -2.36 -11.39 17.25
C ARG A 129 -1.22 -12.07 16.48
N HIS A 130 -1.49 -12.80 15.39
CA HIS A 130 -0.49 -13.53 14.62
C HIS A 130 0.04 -12.75 13.41
N PHE A 131 -0.49 -11.56 13.11
CA PHE A 131 0.01 -10.74 11.99
C PHE A 131 1.32 -10.04 12.33
N THR A 132 2.36 -10.26 11.51
CA THR A 132 3.60 -9.49 11.48
C THR A 132 4.01 -9.22 10.02
N HIS A 133 4.54 -8.03 9.71
CA HIS A 133 5.08 -7.74 8.35
C HIS A 133 6.40 -8.48 8.09
N GLN A 134 7.13 -8.82 9.14
CA GLN A 134 8.33 -9.66 9.07
C GLN A 134 7.94 -11.13 9.16
N LEU A 135 8.76 -11.99 8.57
CA LEU A 135 8.54 -13.43 8.60
C LEU A 135 8.91 -13.93 10.01
N ALA A 136 7.92 -13.93 10.90
CA ALA A 136 8.13 -14.30 12.29
C ALA A 136 7.20 -15.43 12.70
N LEU A 137 7.82 -16.51 13.19
CA LEU A 137 7.12 -17.63 13.79
C LEU A 137 7.04 -17.38 15.29
N ARG A 138 5.97 -16.71 15.74
CA ARG A 138 5.68 -16.58 17.18
C ARG A 138 5.59 -17.96 17.82
N LYS A 139 6.00 -18.10 19.08
CA LYS A 139 6.01 -19.40 19.78
C LYS A 139 4.64 -20.10 19.78
N ASP A 140 3.56 -19.31 19.84
CA ASP A 140 2.16 -19.77 19.81
C ASP A 140 1.48 -19.56 18.44
N HIS A 141 2.22 -19.61 17.33
CA HIS A 141 1.62 -19.38 16.00
C HIS A 141 0.62 -20.49 15.66
N GLU A 142 -0.63 -20.11 15.39
CA GLU A 142 -1.68 -21.01 14.92
C GLU A 142 -1.90 -20.83 13.41
N LEU A 143 -2.24 -21.91 12.72
CA LEU A 143 -2.57 -21.86 11.30
C LEU A 143 -3.99 -21.31 11.12
N ILE A 144 -4.09 -20.05 10.70
CA ILE A 144 -5.38 -19.40 10.43
C ILE A 144 -5.88 -19.78 9.03
N THR A 145 -7.04 -20.43 8.99
CA THR A 145 -7.68 -20.93 7.75
C THR A 145 -9.04 -20.30 7.48
N THR A 146 -9.43 -19.29 8.26
CA THR A 146 -10.75 -18.64 8.18
C THR A 146 -10.68 -17.25 7.54
N GLY A 147 -11.85 -16.73 7.14
CA GLY A 147 -11.94 -15.41 6.50
C GLY A 147 -11.29 -15.39 5.11
N PRO A 148 -10.42 -14.41 4.80
CA PRO A 148 -9.82 -14.31 3.48
C PRO A 148 -8.83 -15.46 3.19
N TYR A 149 -8.31 -16.09 4.25
CA TYR A 149 -7.40 -17.25 4.18
C TYR A 149 -8.12 -18.53 3.75
N ALA A 150 -9.45 -18.59 3.85
CA ALA A 150 -10.23 -19.71 3.30
C ALA A 150 -10.33 -19.67 1.76
N ILE A 151 -10.00 -18.54 1.13
CA ILE A 151 -10.15 -18.32 -0.33
C ILE A 151 -8.80 -18.51 -1.04
N VAL A 152 -7.76 -17.85 -0.52
CA VAL A 152 -6.37 -17.95 -1.00
C VAL A 152 -5.43 -17.97 0.21
N ARG A 153 -4.24 -18.54 0.07
CA ARG A 153 -3.32 -18.69 1.22
C ARG A 153 -2.67 -17.38 1.68
N HIS A 154 -2.46 -16.43 0.76
CA HIS A 154 -1.77 -15.16 0.99
C HIS A 154 -2.59 -13.95 0.50
N PRO A 155 -3.82 -13.77 0.99
CA PRO A 155 -4.73 -12.71 0.54
C PRO A 155 -4.17 -11.31 0.83
N GLY A 156 -3.35 -11.21 1.88
CA GLY A 156 -2.71 -9.98 2.31
C GLY A 156 -1.84 -9.32 1.24
N TYR A 157 -1.09 -10.12 0.46
CA TYR A 157 -0.28 -9.57 -0.63
C TYR A 157 -1.15 -9.07 -1.78
N LEU A 158 -2.15 -9.84 -2.20
CA LEU A 158 -3.07 -9.42 -3.25
C LEU A 158 -3.72 -8.07 -2.89
N PHE A 159 -4.30 -7.98 -1.71
CA PHE A 159 -4.98 -6.77 -1.27
C PHE A 159 -4.05 -5.57 -1.12
N GLY A 160 -2.81 -5.78 -0.63
CA GLY A 160 -1.79 -4.74 -0.62
C GLY A 160 -1.46 -4.23 -2.02
N GLN A 161 -1.30 -5.13 -2.99
CA GLN A 161 -1.01 -4.74 -4.38
C GLN A 161 -2.19 -4.04 -5.07
N LEU A 162 -3.43 -4.47 -4.80
CA LEU A 162 -4.62 -3.77 -5.27
C LEU A 162 -4.69 -2.35 -4.69
N SER A 163 -4.40 -2.19 -3.39
CA SER A 163 -4.35 -0.88 -2.73
C SER A 163 -3.37 0.08 -3.43
N ALA A 164 -2.16 -0.41 -3.71
CA ALA A 164 -1.12 0.36 -4.43
C ALA A 164 -1.48 0.65 -5.90
N LEU A 165 -2.09 -0.30 -6.60
CA LEU A 165 -2.57 -0.09 -7.97
C LEU A 165 -3.67 0.98 -8.03
N GLY A 166 -4.63 0.92 -7.10
CA GLY A 166 -5.70 1.90 -7.00
C GLY A 166 -5.17 3.31 -6.75
N MET A 167 -4.23 3.46 -5.82
CA MET A 167 -3.53 4.73 -5.58
C MET A 167 -2.78 5.21 -6.83
N SER A 168 -2.13 4.33 -7.57
CA SER A 168 -1.44 4.68 -8.82
C SER A 168 -2.39 5.29 -9.86
N LEU A 169 -3.59 4.73 -10.01
CA LEU A 169 -4.62 5.27 -10.90
C LEU A 169 -5.12 6.64 -10.43
N MET A 170 -5.29 6.83 -9.13
CA MET A 170 -5.66 8.12 -8.55
C MET A 170 -4.55 9.18 -8.77
N ILE A 171 -3.28 8.83 -8.58
CA ILE A 171 -2.15 9.75 -8.79
C ILE A 171 -1.95 10.05 -10.29
N GLY A 172 -2.15 9.07 -11.17
CA GLY A 172 -1.92 9.16 -12.60
C GLY A 172 -3.10 9.71 -13.43
N ASN A 173 -4.26 9.96 -12.81
CA ASN A 173 -5.44 10.43 -13.55
C ASN A 173 -5.17 11.80 -14.22
N PRO A 174 -5.73 12.09 -15.41
CA PRO A 174 -5.46 13.34 -16.15
C PRO A 174 -5.71 14.62 -15.35
N GLY A 175 -6.61 14.54 -14.38
CA GLY A 175 -7.03 15.62 -13.52
C GLY A 175 -6.28 15.73 -12.20
N SER A 176 -5.25 14.92 -11.98
CA SER A 176 -4.53 14.82 -10.71
C SER A 176 -3.57 15.97 -10.45
N PHE A 177 -3.16 16.11 -9.19
CA PHE A 177 -2.12 17.04 -8.78
C PHE A 177 -0.83 16.88 -9.59
N MET A 178 -0.33 15.64 -9.74
CA MET A 178 0.94 15.39 -10.44
C MET A 178 0.91 15.83 -11.91
N ARG A 179 -0.23 15.64 -12.59
CA ARG A 179 -0.37 15.97 -14.02
C ARG A 179 -0.71 17.44 -14.27
N ARG A 180 -1.49 18.07 -13.38
CA ARG A 180 -1.99 19.43 -13.61
C ARG A 180 -1.10 20.51 -12.99
N CYS A 181 -0.56 20.30 -11.80
CA CYS A 181 0.20 21.32 -11.07
C CYS A 181 1.65 21.52 -11.57
N GLY A 182 2.03 20.91 -12.69
CA GLY A 182 3.35 21.07 -13.31
C GLY A 182 4.45 20.15 -12.76
N TRP A 183 4.17 19.33 -11.73
CA TRP A 183 5.16 18.49 -11.06
C TRP A 183 5.81 17.45 -11.97
N LEU A 184 5.06 16.81 -12.87
CA LEU A 184 5.64 15.87 -13.84
C LEU A 184 6.59 16.52 -14.85
N GLY A 185 6.54 17.85 -15.01
CA GLY A 185 7.52 18.61 -15.81
C GLY A 185 8.85 18.81 -15.10
N THR A 186 8.95 18.47 -13.81
CA THR A 186 10.17 18.59 -13.01
C THR A 186 10.87 17.24 -12.84
N THR A 187 12.20 17.26 -12.72
CA THR A 187 12.98 16.06 -12.37
C THR A 187 12.51 15.44 -11.05
N VAL A 188 12.16 16.26 -10.06
CA VAL A 188 11.69 15.79 -8.75
C VAL A 188 10.39 15.00 -8.90
N GLY A 189 9.39 15.53 -9.59
CA GLY A 189 8.12 14.84 -9.79
C GLY A 189 8.27 13.55 -10.61
N GLN A 190 9.17 13.54 -11.60
CA GLN A 190 9.50 12.34 -12.36
C GLN A 190 10.17 11.26 -11.49
N VAL A 191 11.11 11.65 -10.64
CA VAL A 191 11.76 10.73 -9.68
C VAL A 191 10.75 10.17 -8.70
N VAL A 192 9.86 11.00 -8.14
CA VAL A 192 8.81 10.54 -7.20
C VAL A 192 7.90 9.49 -7.86
N VAL A 193 7.42 9.75 -9.08
CA VAL A 193 6.58 8.80 -9.81
C VAL A 193 7.35 7.56 -10.24
N GLY A 194 8.61 7.71 -10.66
CA GLY A 194 9.48 6.60 -11.04
C GLY A 194 9.77 5.66 -9.88
N VAL A 195 10.09 6.21 -8.71
CA VAL A 195 10.29 5.45 -7.46
C VAL A 195 8.99 4.73 -7.07
N TRP A 196 7.85 5.41 -7.14
CA TRP A 196 6.55 4.78 -6.85
C TRP A 196 6.24 3.63 -7.81
N ALA A 197 6.39 3.84 -9.12
CA ALA A 197 6.15 2.81 -10.13
C ALA A 197 7.08 1.60 -9.95
N MET A 198 8.36 1.85 -9.68
CA MET A 198 9.33 0.80 -9.36
C MET A 198 8.90 0.00 -8.12
N GLN A 199 8.44 0.66 -7.06
CA GLN A 199 7.96 -0.02 -5.85
C GLN A 199 6.73 -0.87 -6.09
N VAL A 200 5.77 -0.40 -6.89
CA VAL A 200 4.59 -1.20 -7.24
C VAL A 200 5.03 -2.47 -7.99
N VAL A 201 5.92 -2.33 -8.99
CA VAL A 201 6.43 -3.46 -9.77
C VAL A 201 7.22 -4.44 -8.90
N LEU A 202 8.16 -3.94 -8.10
CA LEU A 202 8.94 -4.77 -7.18
C LEU A 202 8.05 -5.42 -6.12
N GLY A 203 7.01 -4.73 -5.64
CA GLY A 203 6.03 -5.28 -4.72
C GLY A 203 5.34 -6.52 -5.28
N TRP A 204 4.89 -6.47 -6.53
CA TRP A 204 4.33 -7.64 -7.22
C TRP A 204 5.34 -8.78 -7.34
N VAL A 205 6.56 -8.52 -7.80
CA VAL A 205 7.59 -9.55 -7.98
C VAL A 205 7.98 -10.19 -6.64
N LEU A 206 8.26 -9.37 -5.63
CA LEU A 206 8.72 -9.82 -4.32
C LEU A 206 7.61 -10.53 -3.54
N SER A 207 6.35 -10.10 -3.65
CA SER A 207 5.24 -10.81 -2.99
C SER A 207 5.03 -12.20 -3.56
N LEU A 208 5.11 -12.37 -4.89
CA LEU A 208 5.01 -13.69 -5.54
C LEU A 208 6.14 -14.64 -5.11
N ALA A 209 7.37 -14.11 -5.01
CA ALA A 209 8.51 -14.86 -4.52
C ALA A 209 8.35 -15.24 -3.05
N ARG A 210 7.91 -14.28 -2.22
CA ARG A 210 7.72 -14.46 -0.78
C ARG A 210 6.66 -15.50 -0.45
N CYS A 211 5.53 -15.53 -1.18
CA CYS A 211 4.49 -16.56 -1.00
C CYS A 211 5.07 -17.98 -1.00
N ARG A 212 6.09 -18.25 -1.84
CA ARG A 212 6.71 -19.58 -1.92
C ARG A 212 7.57 -19.89 -0.69
N SER A 213 8.36 -18.91 -0.24
CA SER A 213 9.18 -19.05 0.96
C SER A 213 8.31 -19.20 2.20
N GLU A 214 7.21 -18.44 2.29
CA GLU A 214 6.26 -18.56 3.40
C GLU A 214 5.54 -19.91 3.41
N ASP A 215 5.12 -20.42 2.25
CA ASP A 215 4.54 -21.76 2.13
C ASP A 215 5.50 -22.84 2.68
N THR A 216 6.80 -22.77 2.35
CA THR A 216 7.80 -23.73 2.82
C THR A 216 7.94 -23.69 4.33
N LEU A 217 8.04 -22.50 4.92
CA LEU A 217 8.19 -22.34 6.37
C LEU A 217 6.93 -22.77 7.12
N LEU A 218 5.75 -22.46 6.59
CA LEU A 218 4.48 -22.90 7.18
C LEU A 218 4.36 -24.43 7.11
N ARG A 219 4.84 -25.06 6.03
CA ARG A 219 4.92 -26.52 5.92
C ARG A 219 5.89 -27.14 6.93
N GLU A 220 7.09 -26.58 7.06
CA GLU A 220 8.09 -27.04 8.03
C GLU A 220 7.58 -26.95 9.48
N ARG A 221 6.78 -25.92 9.79
CA ARG A 221 6.23 -25.70 11.13
C ARG A 221 5.00 -26.55 11.44
N PHE A 222 4.05 -26.63 10.51
CA PHE A 222 2.73 -27.21 10.77
C PHE A 222 2.54 -28.61 10.16
N GLY A 223 3.48 -29.10 9.34
CA GLY A 223 3.47 -30.45 8.79
C GLY A 223 2.15 -30.80 8.11
N GLU A 224 1.52 -31.88 8.57
CA GLU A 224 0.24 -32.39 8.03
C GLU A 224 -0.89 -31.35 8.08
N GLY A 225 -0.92 -30.48 9.10
CA GLY A 225 -1.93 -29.43 9.20
C GLY A 225 -1.85 -28.43 8.04
N TRP A 226 -0.62 -28.11 7.60
CA TRP A 226 -0.41 -27.29 6.41
C TRP A 226 -0.75 -28.02 5.12
N ASP A 227 -0.39 -29.29 5.02
CA ASP A 227 -0.67 -30.09 3.82
C ASP A 227 -2.20 -30.22 3.60
N GLY A 228 -2.99 -30.46 4.65
CA GLY A 228 -4.46 -30.47 4.55
C GLY A 228 -5.06 -29.11 4.18
N TYR A 229 -4.54 -28.02 4.75
CA TYR A 229 -4.98 -26.67 4.42
C TYR A 229 -4.64 -26.28 2.97
N SER A 230 -3.41 -26.52 2.53
CA SER A 230 -2.95 -26.14 1.18
C SER A 230 -3.63 -26.94 0.07
N GLN A 231 -4.11 -28.16 0.35
CA GLN A 231 -4.96 -28.92 -0.55
C GLN A 231 -6.37 -28.31 -0.66
N SER A 232 -6.93 -27.85 0.46
CA SER A 232 -8.25 -27.21 0.50
C SER A 232 -8.23 -25.82 -0.14
N VAL A 233 -7.17 -25.05 0.13
CA VAL A 233 -6.96 -23.68 -0.38
C VAL A 233 -5.81 -23.70 -1.40
N ARG A 234 -6.17 -24.10 -2.62
CA ARG A 234 -5.20 -24.39 -3.69
C ARG A 234 -4.37 -23.18 -4.10
N TYR A 235 -5.01 -22.01 -4.22
CA TYR A 235 -4.41 -20.79 -4.74
C TYR A 235 -3.62 -20.05 -3.65
N ARG A 236 -2.45 -19.54 -4.03
CA ARG A 236 -1.56 -18.77 -3.17
C ARG A 236 -2.04 -17.34 -3.01
N MET A 237 -2.32 -16.64 -4.10
CA MET A 237 -2.55 -15.20 -4.08
C MET A 237 -3.71 -14.77 -4.99
N ILE A 238 -3.86 -15.35 -6.18
CA ILE A 238 -4.90 -14.98 -7.14
C ILE A 238 -5.81 -16.19 -7.38
N PRO A 239 -7.10 -16.13 -7.01
CA PRO A 239 -8.05 -17.20 -7.25
C PRO A 239 -8.06 -17.58 -8.74
N GLY A 240 -7.95 -18.87 -9.05
CA GLY A 240 -7.98 -19.37 -10.42
C GLY A 240 -6.65 -19.28 -11.19
N LEU A 241 -5.65 -18.53 -10.72
CA LEU A 241 -4.39 -18.32 -11.45
C LEU A 241 -3.15 -18.78 -10.68
N TYR A 242 -2.99 -18.33 -9.43
CA TYR A 242 -1.76 -18.57 -8.66
C TYR A 242 -2.04 -18.72 -7.18
#